data_AF-A0A7X6WVU1-F1
#
_entry.id   AF-A0A7X6WVU1-F1
#
_cell.length_a   1.000
_cell.length_b   1.000
_cell.length_c   1.000
_cell.angle_alpha   90.00
_cell.angle_beta   90.00
_cell.angle_gamma   90.00
#
_symmetry.space_group_name_H-M   'P 1'
#
loop_
_entity.id
_entity.type
_entity.pdbx_description
1 polymer ?
#
loop_
_entity_poly.entity_id
_entity_poly.type
_entity_poly.pdbx_seq_one_letter_code
_entity_poly.pdbx_strand_id
1 'polypeptide(L)' 'MFHLLKNIIWIVGFVVVSGFVLDYFGYEINKDYFKERRSDCQELLKQCKSDLIHQGIDNAKCKINCISPEKIIRKK' A
#
# COMPACT_ATOMS: atom_id res chain seq x y z
N MET A 1 -23.87 1.71 10.25
CA MET A 1 -22.62 1.85 11.06
C MET A 1 -22.06 0.50 11.52
N PHE A 2 -22.87 -0.44 12.01
CA PHE A 2 -22.42 -1.77 12.49
C PHE A 2 -21.65 -2.61 11.45
N HIS A 3 -22.04 -2.50 10.18
CA HIS A 3 -21.42 -3.25 9.08
C HIS A 3 -19.98 -2.81 8.76
N LEU A 4 -19.66 -1.52 8.92
CA LEU A 4 -18.30 -0.99 8.73
C LEU A 4 -17.37 -1.51 9.82
N LEU A 5 -17.83 -1.48 11.07
CA LEU A 5 -17.04 -1.95 12.21
C LEU A 5 -16.72 -3.44 12.08
N LYS A 6 -17.73 -4.26 11.72
CA LYS A 6 -17.56 -5.70 11.44
C LYS A 6 -16.54 -5.95 10.33
N ASN A 7 -16.61 -5.19 9.23
CA ASN A 7 -15.69 -5.33 8.11
C ASN A 7 -14.24 -4.97 8.51
N ILE A 8 -14.05 -3.91 9.29
CA ILE A 8 -12.72 -3.52 9.79
C ILE A 8 -12.12 -4.64 10.65
N ILE A 9 -12.91 -5.21 11.57
CA ILE A 9 -12.45 -6.33 12.41
C ILE A 9 -12.04 -7.53 11.54
N TRP A 10 -12.82 -7.85 10.52
CA TRP A 10 -12.50 -8.93 9.58
C TRP A 10 -11.21 -8.67 8.80
N ILE A 11 -11.01 -7.44 8.31
CA ILE A 11 -9.79 -7.06 7.60
C ILE A 11 -8.58 -7.19 8.51
N VAL A 12 -8.67 -6.70 9.75
CA VAL A 12 -7.58 -6.81 10.74
C VAL A 12 -7.26 -8.28 11.02
N GLY A 13 -8.29 -9.11 11.24
CA GLY A 13 -8.10 -10.55 11.44
C GLY A 13 -7.41 -11.22 10.25
N PHE A 14 -7.86 -10.90 9.03
CA PHE A 14 -7.25 -11.43 7.81
C PHE A 14 -5.78 -11.02 7.66
N VAL A 15 -5.45 -9.75 7.91
CA VAL A 15 -4.06 -9.25 7.86
C VAL A 15 -3.18 -10.01 8.84
N VAL A 16 -3.63 -10.22 10.08
CA VAL A 16 -2.86 -10.96 11.08
C VAL A 16 -2.62 -12.40 10.65
N VAL A 17 -3.66 -13.12 10.22
CA VAL A 17 -3.54 -14.51 9.77
C VAL A 17 -2.60 -14.62 8.56
N SER A 18 -2.73 -13.73 7.58
CA SER A 18 -1.84 -13.72 6.42
C SER A 18 -0.37 -13.48 6.79
N GLY A 19 -0.08 -12.66 7.81
CA GLY A 19 1.28 -12.46 8.32
C GLY A 19 1.89 -13.75 8.87
N PHE A 20 1.13 -14.52 9.67
CA PHE A 20 1.58 -15.82 10.17
C PHE A 20 1.79 -16.84 9.07
N VAL A 21 0.91 -16.87 8.07
CA VAL A 21 1.06 -17.75 6.89
C VAL A 21 2.34 -17.41 6.14
N LEU A 22 2.59 -16.13 5.86
CA LEU A 22 3.81 -15.69 5.18
C LEU A 22 5.06 -16.09 5.96
N ASP A 23 5.10 -15.86 7.28
CA ASP A 23 6.23 -16.24 8.13
C ASP A 23 6.45 -17.76 8.17
N TYR A 24 5.37 -18.56 8.24
CA TYR A 24 5.43 -20.02 8.18
C TYR A 24 6.04 -20.54 6.87
N PHE A 25 5.72 -19.90 5.74
CA PHE A 25 6.30 -20.22 4.44
C PHE A 25 7.72 -19.62 4.24
N GLY A 26 8.27 -18.95 5.25
CA GLY A 26 9.60 -18.35 5.21
C GLY A 26 9.64 -17.05 4.39
N TYR A 27 8.54 -16.31 4.36
CA TYR A 27 8.46 -14.99 3.75
C TYR A 27 8.39 -13.90 4.81
N GLU A 28 9.18 -12.85 4.64
CA GLU A 28 9.22 -11.66 5.49
C GLU A 28 8.76 -10.41 4.72
N ILE A 29 8.24 -9.43 5.45
CA ILE A 29 7.90 -8.12 4.88
C ILE A 29 9.19 -7.32 4.71
N ASN A 30 9.48 -6.90 3.48
CA ASN A 30 10.66 -6.11 3.14
C ASN A 30 10.50 -4.66 3.61
N LYS A 31 10.85 -4.39 4.86
CA LYS A 31 10.78 -3.05 5.46
C LYS A 31 11.69 -2.03 4.77
N ASP A 32 12.84 -2.48 4.25
CA ASP A 32 13.80 -1.62 3.57
C ASP A 32 13.23 -1.10 2.25
N TYR A 33 12.53 -1.95 1.49
CA TYR A 33 11.84 -1.53 0.27
C TYR A 33 10.82 -0.42 0.53
N PHE A 34 10.05 -0.51 1.62
CA PHE A 34 9.12 0.57 2.00
C PHE A 34 9.86 1.84 2.40
N LYS A 35 10.99 1.73 3.11
CA LYS A 35 11.78 2.88 3.52
C LYS A 35 12.39 3.61 2.33
N GLU A 36 12.93 2.87 1.38
CA GLU A 36 13.51 3.39 0.14
C GLU A 36 12.45 4.05 -0.74
N ARG A 37 11.33 3.37 -0.98
CA ARG A 37 10.27 3.87 -1.88
C ARG A 37 9.39 4.96 -1.27
N ARG A 38 9.52 5.24 0.04
CA ARG A 38 8.70 6.23 0.73
C ARG A 38 8.88 7.63 0.13
N SER A 39 10.13 8.04 -0.14
CA SER A 39 10.42 9.36 -0.75
C SER A 39 9.79 9.45 -2.14
N ASP A 40 10.03 8.44 -2.97
CA ASP A 40 9.55 8.39 -4.36
C ASP A 40 8.01 8.41 -4.43
N CYS A 41 7.35 7.60 -3.59
CA CYS A 41 5.89 7.60 -3.47
C CYS A 41 5.36 8.97 -3.02
N GLN A 42 6.02 9.62 -2.05
CA GLN A 42 5.58 10.92 -1.56
C GLN A 42 5.71 12.01 -2.62
N GLU A 43 6.75 11.96 -3.45
CA GLU A 43 6.95 12.89 -4.54
C GLU A 43 5.92 12.71 -5.66
N LEU A 44 5.64 11.45 -6.05
CA LEU A 44 4.57 11.12 -6.99
C LEU A 44 3.18 11.55 -6.47
N LEU A 45 2.91 11.39 -5.17
CA LEU A 45 1.67 11.86 -4.55
C LEU A 45 1.57 13.40 -4.56
N LYS A 46 2.67 14.11 -4.33
CA LYS A 46 2.70 15.58 -4.42
C LYS A 46 2.44 16.06 -5.85
N GLN A 47 3.10 15.45 -6.83
CA GLN A 47 2.88 15.77 -8.24
C GLN A 47 1.43 15.49 -8.66
N CYS A 48 0.92 14.31 -8.30
CA CYS A 48 -0.47 13.96 -8.51
C CYS A 48 -1.44 14.95 -7.88
N LYS A 49 -1.19 15.37 -6.63
CA LYS A 49 -2.01 16.39 -5.96
C LYS A 49 -1.97 17.72 -6.73
N SER A 50 -0.80 18.13 -7.19
CA SER A 50 -0.62 19.34 -7.99
C SER A 50 -1.39 19.26 -9.32
N ASP A 51 -1.24 18.16 -10.05
CA ASP A 51 -1.95 17.93 -11.31
C ASP A 51 -3.46 17.86 -11.12
N LEU A 52 -3.92 17.29 -10.01
CA LEU A 52 -5.34 17.21 -9.67
C LEU A 52 -5.92 18.59 -9.34
N ILE A 53 -5.13 19.47 -8.71
CA ILE A 53 -5.51 20.87 -8.48
C ILE A 53 -5.54 21.67 -9.79
N HIS A 54 -4.57 21.45 -10.68
CA HIS A 54 -4.43 22.24 -11.92
C HIS A 54 -5.33 21.75 -13.07
N GLN A 55 -5.53 20.45 -13.21
CA GLN A 55 -6.27 19.84 -14.33
C GLN A 55 -7.72 19.47 -13.95
N GLY A 56 -8.05 19.52 -12.66
CA GLY A 56 -9.34 19.08 -12.14
C GLY A 56 -9.45 17.55 -12.06
N ILE A 57 -10.42 17.09 -11.26
CA ILE A 57 -10.62 15.67 -10.93
C ILE A 57 -10.91 14.83 -12.19
N ASP A 58 -11.53 15.43 -13.21
CA ASP A 58 -11.95 14.75 -14.44
C ASP A 58 -10.81 14.45 -15.42
N ASN A 59 -9.66 15.14 -15.31
CA ASN A 59 -8.52 14.95 -16.23
C ASN A 59 -7.24 14.41 -15.55
N ALA A 60 -7.21 14.33 -14.23
CA ALA A 60 -6.01 13.91 -13.49
C ALA A 60 -5.73 12.40 -13.66
N LYS A 61 -4.78 12.05 -14.56
CA LYS A 61 -4.29 10.68 -14.73
C LYS A 61 -3.21 10.34 -13.69
N CYS A 62 -3.64 10.17 -12.45
CA CYS A 62 -2.72 9.84 -11.38
C CYS A 62 -2.44 8.33 -11.30
N LYS A 63 -1.27 7.89 -11.80
CA LYS A 63 -0.80 6.51 -11.63
C LYS A 63 0.01 6.40 -10.33
N ILE A 64 -0.66 6.07 -9.22
CA ILE A 64 -0.05 5.90 -7.89
C ILE A 64 0.65 4.54 -7.74
N ASN A 65 1.25 4.02 -8.82
CA ASN A 65 1.84 2.68 -8.84
C ASN A 65 3.29 2.72 -8.34
N CYS A 66 3.49 3.24 -7.13
CA CYS A 66 4.81 3.48 -6.56
C CYS A 66 5.38 2.27 -5.80
N ILE A 67 4.50 1.30 -5.48
CA ILE A 67 4.81 0.04 -4.78
C ILE A 67 4.62 -1.13 -5.75
N SER A 68 5.62 -2.00 -5.83
CA SER A 68 5.59 -3.26 -6.59
C SER A 68 5.24 -4.40 -5.64
N PRO A 69 4.11 -5.11 -5.84
CA PRO A 69 3.66 -6.18 -4.95
C PRO A 69 4.71 -7.27 -4.70
N GLU A 70 5.48 -7.59 -5.74
CA GLU A 70 6.52 -8.62 -5.72
C GLU A 70 7.70 -8.28 -4.82
N LYS A 71 7.93 -6.99 -4.52
CA LYS A 71 9.04 -6.53 -3.67
C LYS A 71 8.63 -6.31 -2.21
N ILE A 72 7.32 -6.33 -1.93
CA ILE A 72 6.76 -6.18 -0.57
C ILE A 72 7.13 -7.38 0.30
N ILE A 73 7.10 -8.57 -0.29
CA ILE A 73 7.34 -9.84 0.38
C ILE A 73 8.66 -10.39 -0.14
N ARG A 74 9.61 -10.66 0.75
CA ARG A 74 10.89 -11.28 0.42
C ARG A 74 10.95 -12.64 1.09
N LYS A 75 11.59 -13.62 0.45
CA LYS A 75 11.95 -14.86 1.12
C LYS A 75 13.03 -14.56 2.16
N LYS A 76 12.89 -15.13 3.35
CA LYS A 76 13.87 -15.09 4.43
C LYS A 76 15.16 -15.80 4.04
#